data_AF-A0A103XK18-F1
#
_entry.id   AF-A0A103XK18-F1
#
_cell.length_a   1.000
_cell.length_b   1.000
_cell.length_c   1.000
_cell.angle_alpha   90.00
_cell.angle_beta   90.00
_cell.angle_gamma   90.00
#
_symmetry.space_group_name_H-M   'P 1'
#
loop_
_entity.id
_entity.type
_entity.pdbx_description
1 polymer ?
#
loop_
_entity_poly.entity_id
_entity_poly.type
_entity_poly.pdbx_seq_one_letter_code
_entity_poly.pdbx_strand_id
1 'polypeptide(L)'
;MAAADTEKLNNLRSAVSGLTQISDNEKSGFISLVSRYLSYLGPGELTARTATFPIRDFHPCHYGRICPIDTFEGINVGLIGSLAIHARIGRWGSLESRFYKISERSKGARMLYLSPGRDEYYTVAAGNSWP
;
A
#
# COMPACT_ATOMS: atom_id res chain seq x y z
N MET A 1 4.26 -14.00 8.64
CA MET A 1 4.91 -13.24 7.55
C MET A 1 5.26 -11.83 8.03
N ALA A 2 6.05 -11.72 9.11
CA ALA A 2 6.34 -10.44 9.79
C ALA A 2 7.80 -10.32 10.29
N ALA A 3 8.57 -11.42 10.30
CA ALA A 3 9.92 -11.44 10.87
C ALA A 3 11.02 -11.02 9.88
N ALA A 4 10.83 -11.26 8.58
CA ALA A 4 11.82 -10.89 7.55
C ALA A 4 11.88 -9.38 7.29
N ASP A 5 10.81 -8.65 7.61
CA ASP A 5 10.72 -7.20 7.38
C ASP A 5 11.36 -6.40 8.51
N THR A 6 11.35 -6.91 9.76
CA THR A 6 11.92 -6.21 10.92
C THR A 6 13.44 -6.10 10.86
N GLU A 7 14.13 -7.14 10.37
CA GLU A 7 15.60 -7.14 10.26
C GLU A 7 16.07 -6.21 9.13
N LYS A 8 15.38 -6.22 7.98
CA LYS A 8 15.63 -5.26 6.89
C LYS A 8 15.35 -3.82 7.31
N LEU A 9 14.27 -3.57 8.05
CA LEU A 9 13.97 -2.24 8.60
C LEU A 9 15.03 -1.78 9.61
N ASN A 10 15.56 -2.68 10.46
CA ASN A 10 16.63 -2.34 11.39
C ASN A 10 17.95 -2.05 10.66
N ASN A 11 18.28 -2.83 9.62
CA ASN A 11 19.45 -2.58 8.78
C ASN A 11 19.33 -1.27 8.00
N LEU A 12 18.14 -0.95 7.48
CA LEU A 12 17.87 0.34 6.84
C LEU A 12 17.96 1.51 7.82
N ARG A 13 17.42 1.37 9.04
CA ARG A 13 17.58 2.38 10.10
C ARG A 13 19.05 2.61 10.45
N SER A 14 19.85 1.54 10.54
CA SER A 14 21.30 1.63 10.74
C SER A 14 21.99 2.33 9.57
N ALA A 15 21.61 2.04 8.33
CA ALA A 15 22.17 2.69 7.14
C ALA A 15 21.81 4.19 7.08
N VAL A 16 20.57 4.56 7.42
CA VAL A 16 20.12 5.97 7.49
C VAL A 16 20.80 6.72 8.63
N SER A 17 21.09 6.06 9.76
CA SER A 17 21.86 6.67 10.87
C SER A 17 23.29 7.07 10.47
N GLY A 18 23.86 6.40 9.45
CA GLY A 18 25.16 6.73 8.87
C GLY A 18 25.14 7.93 7.91
N LEU A 19 23.97 8.44 7.52
CA LEU A 19 23.82 9.60 6.65
C LEU A 19 23.89 10.90 7.47
N THR A 20 25.07 11.21 8.00
CA THR A 20 25.31 12.38 8.87
C THR A 20 25.09 13.73 8.18
N GLN A 21 25.06 13.78 6.85
CA GLN A 21 24.92 15.00 6.05
C GLN A 21 23.46 15.38 5.71
N ILE A 22 22.50 14.49 5.96
CA ILE A 22 21.08 14.74 5.62
C ILE A 22 20.39 15.36 6.83
N SER A 23 19.52 16.35 6.58
CA SER A 23 18.72 16.97 7.64
C SER A 23 17.77 15.95 8.29
N ASP A 24 17.49 16.11 9.58
CA ASP A 24 16.66 15.12 10.30
C ASP A 24 15.21 15.06 9.78
N ASN A 25 14.73 16.14 9.17
CA ASN A 25 13.43 16.18 8.51
C ASN A 25 13.40 15.32 7.23
N GLU A 26 14.46 15.39 6.41
CA GLU A 26 14.59 14.57 5.20
C GLU A 26 14.79 13.08 5.54
N LYS A 27 15.54 12.76 6.61
CA LYS A 27 15.66 11.39 7.12
C LYS A 27 14.31 10.81 7.52
N SER A 28 13.49 11.59 8.23
CA SER A 28 12.15 11.19 8.66
C SER A 28 11.23 10.91 7.47
N GLY A 29 11.24 11.78 6.47
CA GLY A 29 10.49 11.59 5.22
C GLY A 29 10.88 10.31 4.48
N PHE A 30 12.18 10.05 4.36
CA PHE A 30 12.70 8.84 3.73
C PHE A 30 12.29 7.56 4.49
N ILE A 31 12.43 7.53 5.82
CA ILE A 31 12.02 6.38 6.65
C ILE A 31 10.52 6.11 6.50
N SER A 32 9.69 7.17 6.48
CA SER A 32 8.24 7.08 6.29
C SER A 32 7.86 6.52 4.91
N LEU A 33 8.60 6.92 3.86
CA LEU A 33 8.39 6.39 2.52
C LEU A 33 8.80 4.91 2.43
N VAL A 34 10.00 4.57 2.91
CA VAL A 34 10.54 3.20 2.87
C VAL A 34 9.67 2.22 3.66
N SER A 35 9.16 2.63 4.82
CA SER A 35 8.27 1.80 5.65
C SER A 35 6.90 1.53 5.02
N ARG A 36 6.54 2.27 3.96
CA ARG A 36 5.28 2.11 3.23
C ARG A 36 5.40 1.25 1.98
N TYR A 37 6.59 0.75 1.64
CA TYR A 37 6.76 -0.20 0.56
C TYR A 37 6.32 -1.61 0.95
N LEU A 38 5.67 -2.29 0.01
CA LEU A 38 5.19 -3.67 0.09
C LEU A 38 5.87 -4.47 -1.02
N SER A 39 6.32 -5.69 -0.70
CA SER A 39 6.89 -6.62 -1.67
C SER A 39 6.11 -7.91 -1.71
N TYR A 40 5.73 -8.33 -2.92
CA TYR A 40 5.17 -9.67 -3.18
C TYR A 40 6.25 -10.76 -3.20
N LEU A 41 7.52 -10.37 -3.17
CA LEU A 41 8.67 -11.26 -3.14
C LEU A 41 8.85 -11.85 -1.75
N GLY A 42 8.80 -13.17 -1.64
CA GLY A 42 8.99 -13.90 -0.39
C GLY A 42 9.66 -15.25 -0.62
N PRO A 43 10.17 -15.90 0.44
CA PRO A 43 10.94 -17.15 0.37
C PRO A 43 10.12 -18.40 -0.06
N GLY A 44 8.98 -18.22 -0.72
CA GLY A 44 8.02 -19.28 -1.05
C GLY A 44 7.96 -19.60 -2.53
N GLU A 45 7.52 -18.67 -3.39
CA GLU A 45 7.17 -19.04 -4.78
C GLU A 45 7.35 -17.90 -5.81
N LEU A 46 7.24 -16.64 -5.40
CA LEU A 46 7.28 -15.53 -6.34
C LEU A 46 8.65 -14.84 -6.32
N THR A 47 9.43 -15.12 -7.36
CA THR A 47 10.65 -14.37 -7.67
C THR A 47 10.38 -13.39 -8.80
N ALA A 48 11.17 -12.30 -8.88
CA ALA A 48 11.03 -11.30 -9.93
C ALA A 48 11.14 -11.88 -11.36
N ARG A 49 11.89 -12.98 -11.51
CA ARG A 49 12.07 -13.69 -12.78
C ARG A 49 10.93 -14.66 -13.11
N THR A 50 10.28 -15.22 -12.10
CA THR A 50 9.19 -16.21 -12.27
C THR A 50 7.81 -15.54 -12.38
N ALA A 51 7.68 -14.29 -11.91
CA ALA A 51 6.40 -13.58 -11.95
C ALA A 51 5.90 -13.35 -13.38
N THR A 52 4.75 -13.95 -13.69
CA THR A 52 4.02 -13.79 -14.96
C THR A 52 3.24 -12.48 -15.01
N PHE A 53 2.84 -12.07 -16.22
CA PHE A 53 2.09 -10.82 -16.48
C PHE A 53 0.87 -10.57 -15.56
N PRO A 54 -0.02 -11.55 -15.28
CA PRO A 54 -1.20 -11.32 -14.44
C PRO A 54 -0.90 -10.91 -12.99
N ILE A 55 0.30 -11.23 -12.51
CA ILE A 55 0.74 -10.90 -11.14
C ILE A 55 1.26 -9.48 -11.08
N ARG A 56 1.75 -8.95 -12.21
CA ARG A 56 2.27 -7.58 -12.33
C ARG A 56 1.17 -6.57 -12.67
N ASP A 57 0.03 -7.04 -13.15
CA ASP A 57 -1.13 -6.20 -13.48
C ASP A 57 -1.85 -5.66 -12.24
N PHE A 58 -2.48 -4.50 -12.41
CA PHE A 58 -3.29 -3.89 -11.36
C PHE A 58 -4.69 -4.52 -11.30
N HIS A 59 -4.96 -5.23 -10.21
CA HIS A 59 -6.31 -5.68 -9.91
C HIS A 59 -7.18 -4.50 -9.41
N PRO A 60 -8.48 -4.43 -9.77
CA PRO A 60 -9.39 -3.41 -9.24
C PRO A 60 -9.39 -3.30 -7.71
N CYS A 61 -9.20 -4.43 -7.00
CA CYS A 61 -9.06 -4.46 -5.55
C CYS A 61 -7.88 -3.64 -4.99
N HIS A 62 -6.87 -3.31 -5.80
CA HIS A 62 -5.76 -2.47 -5.39
C HIS A 62 -6.16 -1.00 -5.23
N TYR A 63 -7.31 -0.59 -5.80
CA TYR A 63 -7.76 0.79 -5.76
C TYR A 63 -7.90 1.30 -4.33
N GLY A 64 -7.27 2.45 -4.05
CA GLY A 64 -7.24 3.06 -2.72
C GLY A 64 -6.45 2.28 -1.66
N ARG A 65 -5.79 1.16 -2.02
CA ARG A 65 -5.00 0.31 -1.10
C ARG A 65 -3.52 0.34 -1.44
N ILE A 66 -3.18 0.12 -2.71
CA ILE A 66 -1.81 0.15 -3.23
C ILE A 66 -1.73 1.29 -4.25
N CYS A 67 -0.63 2.03 -4.23
CA CYS A 67 -0.37 3.09 -5.18
C CYS A 67 -0.01 2.51 -6.56
N PRO A 68 -0.78 2.78 -7.63
CA PRO A 68 -0.49 2.21 -8.94
C PRO A 68 0.67 2.89 -9.67
N ILE A 69 1.03 4.11 -9.27
CA ILE A 69 2.10 4.88 -9.92
C ILE A 69 3.48 4.63 -9.29
N ASP A 70 3.50 4.30 -8.00
CA ASP A 70 4.72 4.22 -7.21
C ASP A 70 5.18 2.75 -7.16
N THR A 71 5.75 2.32 -8.27
CA THR A 71 6.27 0.97 -8.49
C THR A 71 7.72 1.03 -8.95
N PHE A 72 8.50 0.00 -8.66
CA PHE A 72 9.88 -0.07 -9.12
C PHE A 72 9.97 -0.33 -10.63
N GLU A 73 10.99 0.22 -11.27
CA GLU A 73 11.26 -0.01 -12.68
C GLU A 73 11.94 -1.37 -12.93
N GLY A 74 11.87 -1.83 -14.19
CA GLY A 74 12.56 -3.04 -14.64
C GLY A 74 11.89 -4.35 -14.20
N ILE A 75 12.67 -5.31 -13.70
CA ILE A 75 12.19 -6.67 -13.40
C ILE A 75 11.23 -6.73 -12.20
N ASN A 76 11.26 -5.70 -11.35
CA ASN A 76 10.44 -5.61 -10.14
C ASN A 76 9.11 -4.87 -10.36
N VAL A 77 8.83 -4.45 -11.60
CA VAL A 77 7.58 -3.75 -11.94
C VAL A 77 6.37 -4.60 -11.58
N GLY A 78 5.42 -3.98 -10.85
CA GLY A 78 4.22 -4.64 -10.33
C GLY A 78 4.44 -5.58 -9.15
N LEU A 79 5.68 -5.85 -8.73
CA LEU A 79 6.01 -6.77 -7.62
C LEU A 79 6.41 -6.06 -6.34
N ILE A 80 6.84 -4.81 -6.47
CA ILE A 80 7.13 -3.92 -5.36
C ILE A 80 6.39 -2.61 -5.64
N GLY A 81 5.61 -2.18 -4.66
CA GLY A 81 4.87 -0.92 -4.73
C GLY A 81 4.65 -0.32 -3.35
N SER A 82 4.12 0.89 -3.30
CA SER A 82 3.83 1.57 -2.04
C SER A 82 2.36 1.50 -1.62
N LEU A 83 2.14 1.60 -0.32
CA LEU A 83 0.80 1.68 0.28
C LEU A 83 0.15 3.03 -0.05
N ALA A 84 -1.14 3.02 -0.38
CA ALA A 84 -1.89 4.24 -0.62
C ALA A 84 -2.02 5.13 0.64
N ILE A 85 -2.23 6.43 0.45
CA ILE A 85 -2.19 7.46 1.52
C ILE A 85 -3.18 7.17 2.66
N HIS A 86 -4.36 6.63 2.35
CA HIS A 86 -5.42 6.36 3.33
C HIS A 86 -5.61 4.87 3.64
N ALA A 87 -4.75 4.01 3.11
CA ALA A 87 -4.83 2.59 3.36
C ALA A 87 -4.25 2.26 4.73
N ARG A 88 -4.81 1.23 5.36
CA ARG A 88 -4.38 0.74 6.67
C ARG A 88 -4.40 -0.78 6.69
N ILE A 89 -3.60 -1.36 7.58
CA ILE A 89 -3.62 -2.80 7.82
C ILE A 89 -4.70 -3.08 8.87
N GLY A 90 -5.70 -3.88 8.50
CA GLY A 90 -6.76 -4.34 9.39
C GLY A 90 -6.28 -5.38 10.39
N ARG A 91 -7.14 -5.78 11.34
CA ARG A 91 -6.79 -6.71 12.42
C ARG A 91 -6.29 -8.08 11.92
N TRP A 92 -6.74 -8.50 10.75
CA TRP A 92 -6.39 -9.78 10.13
C TRP A 92 -5.25 -9.67 9.10
N GLY A 93 -4.55 -8.54 9.04
CA GLY A 93 -3.50 -8.31 8.06
C GLY A 93 -4.01 -7.94 6.66
N SER A 94 -5.31 -7.76 6.48
CA SER A 94 -5.89 -7.30 5.21
C SER A 94 -5.70 -5.80 5.00
N LEU A 95 -5.39 -5.36 3.79
CA LEU A 95 -5.36 -3.94 3.43
C LEU A 95 -6.78 -3.37 3.35
N GLU A 96 -7.11 -2.44 4.22
CA GLU A 96 -8.38 -1.73 4.22
C GLU A 96 -8.18 -0.33 3.64
N SER A 97 -9.11 0.09 2.78
CA SER A 97 -9.16 1.48 2.30
C SER A 97 -10.35 2.22 2.90
N ARG A 98 -10.22 3.55 2.95
CA ARG A 98 -11.20 4.47 3.50
C ARG A 98 -12.23 4.82 2.43
N PHE A 99 -13.49 4.56 2.73
CA PHE A 99 -14.64 4.93 1.91
C PHE A 99 -15.62 5.79 2.71
N TYR A 100 -16.46 6.51 1.99
CA TYR A 100 -17.56 7.28 2.57
C TYR A 100 -18.87 6.59 2.21
N LYS A 101 -19.64 6.20 3.24
CA LYS A 101 -20.99 5.72 3.05
C LYS A 101 -21.89 6.89 2.72
N ILE A 102 -22.49 6.80 1.55
CA ILE A 102 -23.53 7.70 1.07
C ILE A 102 -24.87 7.02 1.35
N SER A 103 -25.82 7.78 1.87
CA SER A 103 -27.20 7.33 1.97
C SER A 103 -28.10 8.48 1.59
N GLU A 104 -29.09 8.23 0.73
CA GLU A 104 -30.03 9.22 0.23
C GLU A 104 -30.74 10.02 1.34
N ARG A 105 -30.93 9.40 2.51
CA ARG A 105 -31.60 10.02 3.68
C ARG A 105 -30.69 10.78 4.65
N SER A 106 -29.36 10.67 4.56
CA SER A 106 -28.49 11.34 5.53
C SER A 106 -27.53 12.31 4.85
N LYS A 107 -27.57 13.58 5.29
CA LYS A 107 -26.67 14.66 4.87
C LYS A 107 -25.22 14.48 5.36
N GLY A 108 -24.92 13.38 6.05
CA GLY A 108 -23.63 13.15 6.71
C GLY A 108 -22.86 12.02 6.04
N ALA A 109 -21.67 12.33 5.52
CA ALA A 109 -20.75 11.32 5.04
C ALA A 109 -20.19 10.53 6.23
N ARG A 110 -20.50 9.22 6.30
CA ARG A 110 -19.93 8.35 7.33
C ARG A 110 -18.70 7.65 6.78
N MET A 111 -17.61 7.79 7.51
CA MET A 111 -16.37 7.12 7.20
C MET A 111 -16.42 5.63 7.53
N LEU A 112 -16.06 4.80 6.56
CA LEU A 112 -15.91 3.37 6.75
C LEU A 112 -14.58 2.92 6.17
N TYR A 113 -14.04 1.85 6.72
CA TYR A 113 -12.90 1.17 6.14
C TYR A 113 -13.35 -0.18 5.64
N LEU A 114 -13.07 -0.48 4.38
CA LEU A 114 -13.50 -1.69 3.71
C LEU A 114 -12.30 -2.51 3.26
N SER A 115 -12.31 -3.78 3.62
CA SER A 115 -11.41 -4.79 3.05
C SER A 115 -11.82 -5.10 1.60
N PRO A 116 -10.91 -5.67 0.78
CA PRO A 116 -11.18 -5.95 -0.63
C PRO A 116 -12.42 -6.82 -0.82
N GLY A 117 -12.54 -7.90 -0.04
CA GLY A 117 -13.71 -8.78 -0.12
C GLY A 117 -15.02 -8.13 0.34
N ARG A 118 -15.00 -7.01 1.08
CA ARG A 118 -16.23 -6.26 1.41
C ARG A 118 -16.58 -5.23 0.34
N ASP A 119 -15.57 -4.71 -0.35
CA ASP A 119 -15.68 -3.70 -1.39
C ASP A 119 -16.58 -4.16 -2.54
N GLU A 120 -16.44 -5.42 -2.94
CA GLU A 120 -17.20 -6.06 -4.02
C GLU A 120 -18.73 -6.04 -3.82
N TYR A 121 -19.20 -5.89 -2.58
CA TYR A 121 -20.63 -5.83 -2.26
C TYR A 121 -21.22 -4.41 -2.32
N TYR A 122 -20.41 -3.38 -2.58
CA TYR A 122 -20.86 -1.99 -2.63
C TYR A 122 -20.60 -1.37 -3.99
N THR A 123 -21.53 -0.52 -4.45
CA THR A 123 -21.27 0.36 -5.59
C THR A 123 -20.42 1.54 -5.12
N VAL A 124 -19.17 1.58 -5.56
CA VAL A 124 -18.24 2.68 -5.25
C VAL A 124 -18.40 3.77 -6.31
N ALA A 125 -18.63 4.99 -5.85
CA ALA A 125 -18.65 6.17 -6.69
C ALA A 125 -17.31 6.91 -6.59
N ALA A 126 -16.89 7.56 -7.66
CA ALA A 126 -15.65 8.34 -7.67
C ALA A 126 -15.82 9.64 -6.85
N GLY A 127 -14.73 10.16 -6.30
CA GLY A 127 -14.78 11.37 -5.47
C GLY A 127 -15.31 12.63 -6.20
N ASN A 128 -15.31 12.61 -7.53
CA ASN A 128 -15.80 13.69 -8.39
C ASN A 128 -17.25 13.49 -8.87
N SER A 129 -17.92 12.38 -8.52
CA SER A 129 -19.30 12.13 -8.96
C SER A 129 -20.34 12.74 -8.02
N TRP A 130 -19.94 13.64 -7.13
CA TRP A 130 -20.85 14.39 -6.28
C TRP A 130 -21.21 15.72 -6.97
N PRO A 131 -22.50 16.02 -7.20
CA PRO A 131 -22.94 17.32 -7.71
C PRO A 131 -22.81 18.44 -6.67
#